data_AF-A0A511QZQ8-F1
#
_entry.id   AF-A0A511QZQ8-F1
#
_cell.length_a   1.000
_cell.length_b   1.000
_cell.length_c   1.000
_cell.angle_alpha   90.00
_cell.angle_beta   90.00
_cell.angle_gamma   90.00
#
_symmetry.space_group_name_H-M   'P 1'
#
loop_
_entity.id
_entity.type
_entity.pdbx_description
1 polymer ?
#
loop_
_entity_poly.entity_id
_entity_poly.type
_entity_poly.pdbx_seq_one_letter_code
_entity_poly.pdbx_strand_id
1 'polypeptide(L)'
;MEAINILTAPLTADEIEWKIISSKNGSTTLAPYIDARAVMTRLDRAFGPFGWQVRYTPAQVGSEHGVIAGIAVKNPETGEWVEKQDGSGASDMEPFKGGISGALKRAATAWGIGRELYGYPRVVVEGEHRFIPFKVLDRLKGLPKAVAEGKTLPEVIRLTAEGENARKGG
;
A
#
# COMPACT_ATOMS: atom_id res chain seq x y z
N MET A 1 21.82 8.80 6.04
CA MET A 1 20.55 9.47 5.61
C MET A 1 20.02 9.04 4.24
N GLU A 2 20.85 8.77 3.23
CA GLU A 2 20.42 8.41 1.86
C GLU A 2 19.47 7.19 1.79
N ALA A 3 19.75 6.13 2.55
CA ALA A 3 18.89 4.94 2.61
C ALA A 3 17.45 5.26 3.06
N ILE A 4 17.27 6.13 4.06
CA ILE A 4 15.93 6.52 4.53
C ILE A 4 15.18 7.27 3.43
N ASN A 5 15.85 8.16 2.70
CA ASN A 5 15.23 8.90 1.59
C ASN A 5 14.72 7.96 0.48
N ILE A 6 15.42 6.84 0.21
CA ILE A 6 14.96 5.82 -0.74
C ILE A 6 13.68 5.14 -0.23
N LEU A 7 13.63 4.78 1.06
CA LEU A 7 12.45 4.13 1.64
C LEU A 7 11.22 5.06 1.62
N THR A 8 11.41 6.33 1.96
CA THR A 8 10.34 7.32 2.15
C THR A 8 10.03 8.16 0.92
N ALA A 9 10.76 7.99 -0.18
CA ALA A 9 10.49 8.69 -1.43
C ALA A 9 9.01 8.52 -1.84
N PRO A 10 8.39 9.52 -2.50
CA PRO A 10 7.05 9.34 -3.06
C PRO A 10 6.95 8.07 -3.91
N LEU A 11 5.83 7.36 -3.82
CA LEU A 11 5.59 6.18 -4.64
C LEU A 11 5.37 6.60 -6.09
N THR A 12 5.84 5.76 -7.00
CA THR A 12 5.57 5.90 -8.43
C THR A 12 4.24 5.25 -8.79
N ALA A 13 3.71 5.56 -9.98
CA ALA A 13 2.49 4.93 -10.47
C ALA A 13 2.61 3.41 -10.63
N ASP A 14 3.81 2.91 -10.95
CA ASP A 14 4.07 1.47 -11.10
C ASP A 14 4.23 0.75 -9.76
N GLU A 15 4.44 1.48 -8.66
CA GLU A 15 4.49 0.92 -7.31
C GLU A 15 3.11 0.88 -6.64
N ILE A 16 2.12 1.58 -7.20
CA ILE A 16 0.77 1.67 -6.66
C ILE A 16 -0.21 0.86 -7.51
N GLU A 17 -0.88 -0.06 -6.85
CA GLU A 17 -2.04 -0.77 -7.37
C GLU A 17 -3.32 -0.30 -6.65
N TRP A 18 -4.46 -0.60 -7.25
CA TRP A 18 -5.77 -0.23 -6.73
C TRP A 18 -6.62 -1.47 -6.55
N LYS A 19 -7.30 -1.58 -5.39
CA LYS A 19 -8.24 -2.67 -5.11
C LYS A 19 -9.62 -2.13 -4.76
N ILE A 20 -10.63 -2.91 -5.12
CA ILE A 20 -11.99 -2.71 -4.63
C ILE A 20 -12.03 -3.11 -3.17
N ILE A 21 -12.46 -2.19 -2.30
CA ILE A 21 -12.68 -2.46 -0.86
C ILE A 21 -14.16 -2.56 -0.50
N SER A 22 -15.04 -2.05 -1.36
CA SER A 22 -16.48 -2.20 -1.24
C SER A 22 -17.14 -2.00 -2.59
N SER A 23 -18.15 -2.80 -2.92
CA SER A 23 -19.04 -2.56 -4.06
C SER A 23 -20.47 -2.79 -3.58
N LYS A 24 -21.20 -1.71 -3.32
CA LYS A 24 -22.56 -1.73 -2.77
C LYS A 24 -23.23 -0.36 -2.93
N ASN A 25 -24.56 -0.36 -2.81
CA ASN A 25 -25.39 0.85 -2.86
C ASN A 25 -25.16 1.68 -4.14
N GLY A 26 -24.99 1.01 -5.28
CA GLY A 26 -24.76 1.68 -6.56
C GLY A 26 -23.38 2.33 -6.70
N SER A 27 -22.39 1.94 -5.88
CA SER A 27 -21.04 2.50 -5.92
C SER A 27 -19.95 1.46 -5.62
N THR A 28 -18.75 1.71 -6.16
CA THR A 28 -17.55 0.93 -5.90
C THR A 28 -16.48 1.81 -5.27
N THR A 29 -16.02 1.47 -4.07
CA THR A 29 -14.95 2.19 -3.37
C THR A 29 -13.61 1.49 -3.59
N LEU A 30 -12.59 2.27 -3.96
CA LEU A 30 -11.23 1.80 -4.19
C LEU A 30 -10.28 2.34 -3.12
N ALA A 31 -9.25 1.55 -2.81
CA ALA A 31 -8.11 1.96 -2.00
C ALA A 31 -6.80 1.65 -2.72
N PRO A 32 -5.80 2.53 -2.66
CA PRO A 32 -4.49 2.24 -3.19
C PRO A 32 -3.73 1.33 -2.23
N TYR A 33 -2.85 0.50 -2.77
CA TYR A 33 -1.90 -0.32 -2.03
C TYR A 33 -0.62 -0.50 -2.84
N ILE A 34 0.49 -0.80 -2.18
CA ILE A 34 1.71 -1.24 -2.87
C ILE A 34 1.77 -2.75 -2.99
N ASP A 35 2.44 -3.28 -4.01
CA ASP A 35 2.83 -4.68 -4.04
C ASP A 35 3.97 -4.95 -3.05
N ALA A 36 4.06 -6.18 -2.56
CA ALA A 36 5.18 -6.69 -1.77
C ALA A 36 6.52 -6.50 -2.50
N ARG A 37 6.56 -6.62 -3.83
CA ARG A 37 7.78 -6.41 -4.63
C ARG A 37 8.27 -4.97 -4.60
N ALA A 38 7.38 -3.99 -4.48
CA ALA A 38 7.78 -2.58 -4.31
C ALA A 38 8.50 -2.37 -2.97
N VAL A 39 8.02 -3.01 -1.89
CA VAL A 39 8.69 -3.03 -0.58
C VAL A 39 10.09 -3.62 -0.70
N MET A 40 10.21 -4.83 -1.27
CA MET A 40 11.49 -5.53 -1.43
C MET A 40 12.47 -4.71 -2.28
N THR A 41 12.00 -4.17 -3.41
CA THR A 41 12.82 -3.34 -4.31
C THR A 41 13.37 -2.10 -3.61
N ARG A 42 12.56 -1.43 -2.78
CA ARG A 42 13.02 -0.26 -2.01
C ARG A 42 14.04 -0.63 -0.95
N LEU A 43 13.84 -1.75 -0.25
CA LEU A 43 14.82 -2.26 0.72
C LEU A 43 16.14 -2.65 0.04
N ASP A 44 16.08 -3.33 -1.10
CA ASP A 44 17.26 -3.68 -1.90
C ASP A 44 18.00 -2.45 -2.40
N ARG A 45 17.29 -1.42 -2.87
CA ARG A 45 17.91 -0.15 -3.29
C ARG A 45 18.55 0.58 -2.11
N ALA A 46 17.94 0.54 -0.94
CA ALA A 46 18.40 1.28 0.24
C ALA A 46 19.58 0.60 0.96
N PHE A 47 19.59 -0.74 1.04
CA PHE A 47 20.54 -1.49 1.88
C PHE A 47 21.27 -2.62 1.14
N GLY A 48 20.91 -2.89 -0.12
CA GLY A 48 21.36 -4.09 -0.84
C GLY A 48 20.68 -5.37 -0.33
N PRO A 49 20.77 -6.47 -1.09
CA PRO A 49 20.08 -7.73 -0.76
C PRO A 49 20.55 -8.39 0.55
N PHE A 50 21.73 -8.01 1.06
CA PHE A 50 22.27 -8.51 2.32
C PHE A 50 22.07 -7.55 3.51
N GLY A 51 21.61 -6.32 3.24
CA GLY A 51 21.47 -5.27 4.27
C GLY A 51 20.10 -5.25 4.96
N TRP A 52 19.19 -6.14 4.56
CA TRP A 52 17.90 -6.33 5.20
C TRP A 52 17.52 -7.81 5.24
N GLN A 53 16.60 -8.15 6.14
CA GLN A 53 16.01 -9.48 6.26
C GLN A 53 14.55 -9.37 6.70
N VAL A 54 13.77 -10.39 6.37
CA VAL A 54 12.39 -10.53 6.85
C VAL A 54 12.18 -11.88 7.53
N ARG A 55 11.48 -11.87 8.66
CA ARG A 55 10.95 -13.07 9.32
C ARG A 55 9.44 -13.03 9.37
N TYR A 56 8.82 -14.19 9.22
CA TYR A 56 7.37 -14.36 9.34
C TYR A 56 7.07 -15.34 10.47
N THR A 57 6.21 -14.91 11.39
CA THR A 57 5.78 -15.72 12.54
C THR A 57 4.26 -15.84 12.52
N PRO A 58 3.69 -17.05 12.61
CA PRO A 58 2.25 -17.22 12.81
C PRO A 58 1.82 -16.49 14.09
N ALA A 59 0.68 -15.81 14.03
CA ALA A 59 0.13 -15.07 15.16
C ALA A 59 -1.33 -15.44 15.37
N GLN A 60 -1.72 -15.53 16.64
CA GLN A 60 -3.10 -15.69 17.05
C GLN A 60 -3.40 -14.68 18.16
N VAL A 61 -4.42 -13.86 17.96
CA VAL A 61 -4.91 -12.90 18.93
C VAL A 61 -6.39 -13.16 19.15
N GLY A 62 -6.74 -13.79 20.27
CA GLY A 62 -8.10 -14.30 20.48
C GLY A 62 -8.46 -15.37 19.44
N SER A 63 -9.55 -15.14 18.71
CA SER A 63 -10.03 -16.00 17.61
C SER A 63 -9.45 -15.61 16.24
N GLU A 64 -8.67 -14.54 16.15
CA GLU A 64 -8.08 -14.10 14.89
C GLU A 64 -6.76 -14.81 14.63
N HIS A 65 -6.59 -15.29 13.39
CA HIS A 65 -5.35 -15.87 12.89
C HIS A 65 -4.70 -14.95 11.88
N GLY A 66 -3.37 -14.83 11.95
CA GLY A 66 -2.61 -13.98 11.05
C GLY A 66 -1.13 -14.31 11.02
N VAL A 67 -0.38 -13.40 10.44
CA VAL A 67 1.08 -13.47 10.33
C VAL A 67 1.65 -12.15 10.84
N ILE A 68 2.68 -12.21 11.67
CA ILE A 68 3.54 -11.06 12.00
C ILE A 68 4.75 -11.13 11.07
N ALA A 69 5.06 -10.02 10.43
CA ALA A 69 6.31 -9.84 9.69
C ALA A 69 7.24 -8.94 10.50
N GLY A 70 8.49 -9.35 10.65
CA GLY A 70 9.57 -8.52 11.16
C GLY A 70 10.54 -8.18 10.04
N ILE A 71 10.69 -6.89 9.74
CA ILE A 71 11.71 -6.39 8.82
C ILE A 71 12.84 -5.83 9.65
N ALA A 72 14.01 -6.45 9.53
CA ALA A 72 15.23 -5.95 10.14
C ALA A 72 16.16 -5.40 9.08
N VAL A 73 16.74 -4.22 9.34
CA VAL A 73 17.75 -3.58 8.49
C VAL A 73 19.03 -3.42 9.28
N LYS A 74 20.18 -3.56 8.61
CA LYS A 74 21.47 -3.30 9.23
C LYS A 74 21.76 -1.80 9.12
N ASN A 75 21.86 -1.12 10.25
CA ASN A 75 22.22 0.29 10.29
C ASN A 75 23.63 0.46 9.68
N PRO A 76 23.79 1.20 8.57
CA PRO A 76 25.10 1.34 7.92
C PRO A 76 26.11 2.15 8.75
N GLU A 77 25.62 2.96 9.71
CA GLU A 77 26.47 3.80 10.56
C GLU A 77 26.97 3.05 11.80
N THR A 78 26.11 2.22 12.42
CA THR A 78 26.47 1.48 13.65
C THR A 78 26.81 0.01 13.41
N GLY A 79 26.42 -0.55 12.27
CA GLY A 79 26.53 -1.98 11.96
C GLY A 79 25.52 -2.88 12.66
N GLU A 80 24.64 -2.31 13.50
CA GLU A 80 23.65 -3.05 14.28
C GLU A 80 22.39 -3.37 13.48
N TRP A 81 21.74 -4.48 13.82
CA TRP A 81 20.43 -4.83 13.26
C TRP A 81 19.32 -4.17 14.07
N VAL A 82 18.44 -3.44 13.38
CA VAL A 82 17.23 -2.86 13.97
C VAL A 82 16.04 -3.51 13.30
N GLU A 83 15.11 -4.06 14.10
CA GLU A 83 13.89 -4.69 13.61
C GLU A 83 12.64 -3.85 13.93
N LYS A 84 11.70 -3.82 12.99
CA LYS A 84 10.33 -3.33 13.19
C LYS A 84 9.35 -4.37 12.70
N GLN A 85 8.24 -4.51 13.41
CA GLN A 85 7.25 -5.56 13.14
C GLN A 85 5.83 -4.99 13.05
N ASP A 86 4.99 -5.64 12.25
CA ASP A 86 3.54 -5.45 12.21
C ASP A 86 2.91 -6.77 11.73
N GLY A 87 1.60 -6.92 11.85
CA GLY A 87 0.88 -8.13 11.48
C GLY A 87 -0.28 -7.88 10.53
N SER A 88 -0.71 -8.94 9.85
CA SER A 88 -1.92 -8.94 9.04
C SER A 88 -2.71 -10.22 9.28
N GLY A 89 -4.03 -10.09 9.34
CA GLY A 89 -4.94 -11.23 9.31
C GLY A 89 -4.91 -11.93 7.96
N ALA A 90 -5.49 -13.13 7.93
CA ALA A 90 -5.65 -13.90 6.71
C ALA A 90 -6.61 -13.20 5.72
N SER A 91 -6.34 -13.31 4.41
CA SER A 91 -7.25 -12.76 3.38
C SER A 91 -8.38 -13.74 3.05
N ASP A 92 -9.52 -13.23 2.57
CA ASP A 92 -10.66 -14.08 2.18
C ASP A 92 -10.39 -15.01 0.97
N MET A 93 -9.53 -14.60 0.02
CA MET A 93 -9.26 -15.39 -1.19
C MET A 93 -8.10 -16.39 -1.05
N GLU A 94 -6.92 -15.93 -0.59
CA GLU A 94 -5.75 -16.80 -0.38
C GLU A 94 -5.19 -16.58 1.03
N PRO A 95 -5.84 -17.12 2.08
CA PRO A 95 -5.60 -16.79 3.49
C PRO A 95 -4.11 -16.68 3.87
N PHE A 96 -3.31 -17.66 3.49
CA PHE A 96 -1.90 -17.73 3.82
C PHE A 96 -1.05 -16.69 3.07
N LYS A 97 -1.18 -16.61 1.73
CA LYS A 97 -0.39 -15.66 0.91
C LYS A 97 -0.78 -14.21 1.17
N GLY A 98 -2.08 -13.96 1.35
CA GLY A 98 -2.61 -12.65 1.71
C GLY A 98 -2.10 -12.19 3.07
N GLY A 99 -2.07 -13.07 4.07
CA GLY A 99 -1.52 -12.77 5.39
C GLY A 99 -0.04 -12.39 5.36
N ILE A 100 0.79 -13.18 4.67
CA ILE A 100 2.24 -12.93 4.53
C ILE A 100 2.50 -11.58 3.84
N SER A 101 1.90 -11.35 2.67
CA SER A 101 2.10 -10.13 1.90
C SER A 101 1.54 -8.89 2.62
N GLY A 102 0.38 -9.03 3.28
CA GLY A 102 -0.19 -7.99 4.13
C GLY A 102 0.74 -7.61 5.27
N ALA A 103 1.27 -8.60 5.99
CA ALA A 103 2.16 -8.38 7.13
C ALA A 103 3.46 -7.69 6.70
N LEU A 104 4.10 -8.14 5.62
CA LEU A 104 5.29 -7.50 5.07
C LEU A 104 5.04 -6.01 4.76
N LYS A 105 3.95 -5.72 4.05
CA LYS A 105 3.60 -4.35 3.65
C LYS A 105 3.32 -3.47 4.86
N ARG A 106 2.65 -4.01 5.89
CA ARG A 106 2.38 -3.27 7.12
C ARG A 106 3.66 -3.01 7.92
N ALA A 107 4.52 -4.01 8.08
CA ALA A 107 5.82 -3.83 8.74
C ALA A 107 6.70 -2.79 8.02
N ALA A 108 6.60 -2.74 6.68
CA ALA A 108 7.30 -1.74 5.86
C ALA A 108 6.87 -0.30 6.17
N THR A 109 5.62 -0.06 6.58
CA THR A 109 5.15 1.28 6.97
C THR A 109 5.88 1.83 8.20
N ALA A 110 6.35 0.96 9.09
CA ALA A 110 7.15 1.35 10.26
C ALA A 110 8.53 1.89 9.85
N TRP A 111 9.03 1.48 8.67
CA TRP A 111 10.22 2.01 8.00
C TRP A 111 9.92 3.19 7.06
N GLY A 112 8.65 3.60 6.96
CA GLY A 112 8.20 4.73 6.15
C GLY A 112 7.77 4.37 4.73
N ILE A 113 8.00 3.13 4.29
CA ILE A 113 7.63 2.67 2.95
C ILE A 113 6.11 2.65 2.83
N GLY A 114 5.57 3.37 1.83
CA GLY A 114 4.15 3.42 1.54
C GLY A 114 3.28 4.12 2.60
N ARG A 115 3.88 4.80 3.59
CA ARG A 115 3.13 5.53 4.62
C ARG A 115 2.25 6.64 4.04
N GLU A 116 2.66 7.22 2.91
CA GLU A 116 1.86 8.22 2.20
C GLU A 116 0.49 7.71 1.74
N LEU A 117 0.32 6.40 1.51
CA LEU A 117 -0.96 5.81 1.06
C LEU A 117 -2.11 6.05 2.05
N TYR A 118 -1.81 6.24 3.33
CA TYR A 118 -2.82 6.58 4.33
C TYR A 118 -3.38 8.00 4.18
N GLY A 119 -2.66 8.87 3.46
CA GLY A 119 -3.12 10.21 3.08
C GLY A 119 -3.73 10.28 1.68
N TYR A 120 -3.83 9.16 0.95
CA TYR A 120 -4.43 9.17 -0.38
C TYR A 120 -5.95 9.36 -0.31
N PRO A 121 -6.56 9.99 -1.33
CA PRO A 121 -8.00 10.13 -1.43
C PRO A 121 -8.70 8.78 -1.46
N ARG A 122 -9.85 8.68 -0.78
CA ARG A 122 -10.80 7.58 -1.04
C ARG A 122 -11.42 7.78 -2.41
N VAL A 123 -11.28 6.80 -3.30
CA VAL A 123 -11.88 6.86 -4.64
C VAL A 123 -13.22 6.13 -4.62
N VAL A 124 -14.27 6.79 -5.09
CA VAL A 124 -15.61 6.22 -5.22
C VAL A 124 -16.02 6.29 -6.69
N VAL A 125 -16.35 5.15 -7.28
CA VAL A 125 -16.78 5.00 -8.67
C VAL A 125 -18.28 4.78 -8.69
N GLU A 126 -19.00 5.47 -9.57
CA GLU A 126 -20.42 5.24 -9.82
C GLU A 126 -20.67 3.86 -10.43
N GLY A 127 -21.70 3.17 -9.94
CA GLY A 127 -22.04 1.80 -10.31
C GLY A 127 -21.34 0.77 -9.42
N GLU A 128 -21.89 -0.45 -9.42
CA GLU A 128 -21.30 -1.60 -8.74
C GLU A 128 -20.51 -2.43 -9.74
N HIS A 129 -19.19 -2.50 -9.55
CA HIS A 129 -18.27 -3.13 -10.47
C HIS A 129 -17.58 -4.33 -9.83
N ARG A 130 -17.48 -5.42 -10.60
CA ARG A 130 -16.66 -6.58 -10.22
C ARG A 130 -15.16 -6.35 -10.44
N PHE A 131 -14.81 -5.49 -11.40
CA PHE A 131 -13.44 -5.11 -11.76
C PHE A 131 -13.34 -3.60 -11.87
N ILE A 132 -12.18 -3.02 -11.59
CA ILE A 132 -11.99 -1.57 -11.70
C ILE A 132 -12.02 -1.18 -13.19
N PRO A 133 -12.89 -0.24 -13.62
CA PRO A 133 -12.92 0.21 -15.00
C PRO A 133 -11.54 0.73 -15.47
N PHE A 134 -11.13 0.37 -16.68
CA PHE A 134 -9.81 0.74 -17.21
C PHE A 134 -9.59 2.27 -17.23
N LYS A 135 -10.62 3.03 -17.60
CA LYS A 135 -10.57 4.50 -17.62
C LYS A 135 -10.36 5.09 -16.23
N VAL A 136 -10.93 4.47 -15.20
CA VAL A 136 -10.68 4.84 -13.80
C VAL A 136 -9.22 4.57 -13.45
N LEU A 137 -8.68 3.38 -13.75
CA LEU A 137 -7.27 3.08 -13.50
C LEU A 137 -6.33 4.07 -14.21
N ASP A 138 -6.61 4.40 -15.47
CA ASP A 138 -5.81 5.35 -16.23
C ASP A 138 -5.84 6.76 -15.61
N ARG A 139 -7.02 7.21 -15.17
CA ARG A 139 -7.18 8.47 -14.43
C ARG A 139 -6.34 8.51 -13.15
N LEU A 140 -6.24 7.40 -12.43
CA LEU A 140 -5.57 7.32 -11.14
C LEU A 140 -4.03 7.30 -11.25
N LYS A 141 -3.46 6.98 -12.43
CA LYS A 141 -1.99 7.05 -12.67
C LYS A 141 -1.39 8.44 -12.43
N GLY A 142 -2.20 9.50 -12.51
CA GLY A 142 -1.76 10.87 -12.25
C GLY A 142 -1.64 11.23 -10.76
N LEU A 143 -2.26 10.45 -9.86
CA LEU A 143 -2.27 10.77 -8.43
C LEU A 143 -0.89 10.72 -7.77
N PRO A 144 -0.05 9.70 -8.00
CA PRO A 144 1.26 9.62 -7.35
C PRO A 144 2.16 10.82 -7.71
N LYS A 145 2.10 11.28 -8.97
CA LYS A 145 2.77 12.50 -9.39
C LYS A 145 2.27 13.74 -8.64
N ALA A 146 0.95 13.86 -8.44
CA ALA A 146 0.39 14.98 -7.69
C ALA A 146 0.84 14.97 -6.22
N VAL A 147 0.91 13.79 -5.59
CA VAL A 147 1.44 13.63 -4.23
C VAL A 147 2.92 14.01 -4.17
N ALA A 148 3.74 13.53 -5.12
CA ALA A 148 5.16 13.85 -5.19
C ALA A 148 5.43 15.36 -5.38
N GLU A 149 4.53 16.07 -6.07
CA GLU A 149 4.58 17.53 -6.25
C GLU A 149 4.04 18.31 -5.03
N GLY A 150 3.61 17.63 -3.96
CA GLY A 150 3.08 18.25 -2.75
C GLY A 150 1.70 18.89 -2.93
N LYS A 151 0.94 18.49 -3.95
CA LYS A 151 -0.41 19.03 -4.19
C LYS A 151 -1.36 18.54 -3.10
N THR A 152 -2.18 19.46 -2.58
CA THR A 152 -3.28 19.10 -1.69
C THR A 152 -4.32 18.30 -2.47
N LEU A 153 -4.56 17.06 -2.02
CA LEU A 153 -5.58 16.20 -2.60
C LEU A 153 -6.89 16.32 -1.81
N PRO A 154 -8.05 16.18 -2.47
CA PRO A 154 -9.32 16.09 -1.76
C PRO A 154 -9.35 14.81 -0.91
N GLU A 155 -10.18 14.77 0.13
CA GLU A 155 -10.37 13.55 0.94
C GLU A 155 -11.04 12.42 0.12
N VAL A 156 -11.93 12.80 -0.81
CA VAL A 156 -12.69 11.87 -1.64
C VAL A 156 -12.64 12.32 -3.10
N ILE A 157 -12.32 11.39 -4.01
CA ILE A 157 -12.46 11.56 -5.45
C ILE A 157 -13.65 10.72 -5.91
N ARG A 158 -14.62 11.34 -6.57
CA ARG A 158 -15.78 10.65 -7.13
C ARG A 158 -15.64 10.59 -8.65
N LEU A 159 -15.73 9.38 -9.21
CA LEU A 159 -15.55 9.14 -10.64
C LEU A 159 -16.76 8.42 -11.25
N THR A 160 -17.05 8.72 -12.50
CA THR A 160 -17.88 7.85 -13.35
C THR A 160 -17.08 6.60 -13.75
N ALA A 161 -17.73 5.59 -14.35
CA ALA A 161 -17.03 4.43 -14.91
C ALA A 161 -16.05 4.82 -16.04
N GLU A 162 -16.26 5.98 -16.67
CA GLU A 162 -15.40 6.56 -17.71
C GLU A 162 -14.22 7.37 -17.14
N GLY A 163 -14.04 7.42 -15.81
CA GLY A 163 -12.92 8.12 -15.17
C GLY A 163 -13.09 9.64 -15.11
N GLU A 164 -14.27 10.16 -15.42
CA GLU A 164 -14.62 11.58 -15.32
C GLU A 164 -15.07 11.93 -13.90
N ASN A 165 -15.02 13.20 -13.51
CA ASN A 165 -15.51 13.63 -12.20
C ASN A 165 -17.02 13.43 -12.11
N ALA A 166 -17.47 12.57 -11.21
CA ALA A 166 -18.87 12.44 -10.86
C ALA A 166 -19.35 13.67 -10.07
N ARG A 167 -20.55 14.16 -10.36
CA ARG A 167 -21.15 15.26 -9.58
C ARG A 167 -21.40 14.76 -8.15
N LYS A 168 -21.24 15.63 -7.14
CA LYS A 168 -21.71 15.31 -5.79
C LYS A 168 -23.20 14.99 -5.90
N GLY A 169 -23.59 13.74 -5.62
CA GLY A 169 -24.99 13.42 -5.36
C GLY A 169 -25.49 14.34 -4.27
N GLY A 170 -26.61 15.03 -4.55
CA GLY A 170 -27.30 15.88 -3.58
C GLY A 170 -27.85 15.07 -2.41
#